data_AF-A0A925Z4M7-F1
#
_entry.id   AF-A0A925Z4M7-F1
#
_cell.length_a   1.000
_cell.length_b   1.000
_cell.length_c   1.000
_cell.angle_alpha   90.00
_cell.angle_beta   90.00
_cell.angle_gamma   90.00
#
_symmetry.space_group_name_H-M   'P 1'
#
loop_
_entity.id
_entity.type
_entity.pdbx_description
1 polymer ?
#
loop_
_entity_poly.entity_id
_entity_poly.type
_entity_poly.pdbx_seq_one_letter_code
_entity_poly.pdbx_strand_id
1 'polypeptide(L)' 'MAHFFKDDASSTFLVQRNGLTVKAEVHGRNEQANTNTEKFIDKARNILVAAGAMLGFSDFQWKSLVKGLIRHQNSTE' A
#
# COMPACT_ATOMS: atom_id res chain seq x y z
N MET A 1 13.71 -8.66 -10.08
CA MET A 1 12.25 -8.54 -9.89
C MET A 1 11.88 -7.10 -10.17
N ALA A 2 10.77 -6.84 -10.85
CA ALA A 2 10.31 -5.46 -11.04
C ALA A 2 9.68 -5.00 -9.73
N HIS A 3 10.44 -4.29 -8.90
CA HIS A 3 9.89 -3.66 -7.71
C HIS A 3 8.91 -2.57 -8.17
N PHE A 4 7.66 -2.63 -7.69
CA PHE A 4 6.63 -1.63 -8.02
C PHE A 4 7.04 -0.23 -7.55
N PHE A 5 7.70 -0.18 -6.38
CA PHE A 5 8.37 0.99 -5.87
C PHE A 5 9.89 0.84 -6.00
N LYS A 6 10.61 1.96 -5.86
CA LYS A 6 12.07 1.94 -5.73
C LYS A 6 12.50 1.17 -4.47
N ASP A 7 13.74 0.71 -4.47
CA ASP A 7 14.28 -0.17 -3.41
C ASP A 7 14.39 0.53 -2.04
N ASP A 8 14.31 1.86 -2.00
CA ASP A 8 14.29 2.68 -0.78
C ASP A 8 12.88 2.83 -0.17
N ALA A 9 11.85 2.24 -0.79
CA ALA A 9 10.48 2.27 -0.30
C ALA A 9 10.29 1.35 0.91
N SER A 10 9.55 1.84 1.91
CA SER A 10 9.19 1.05 3.10
C SER A 10 7.76 1.36 3.53
N SER A 11 7.02 0.34 3.96
CA SER A 11 5.71 0.51 4.59
C SER A 11 5.77 -0.03 6.03
N THR A 12 5.57 0.85 7.02
CA THR A 12 5.59 0.49 8.44
C THR A 12 4.16 0.33 8.95
N PHE A 13 3.84 -0.83 9.51
CA PHE A 13 2.54 -1.11 10.11
C PHE A 13 2.66 -1.11 11.63
N LEU A 14 1.81 -0.33 12.31
CA LEU A 14 1.79 -0.20 13.75
C LEU A 14 0.43 -0.63 14.28
N VAL A 15 0.42 -1.51 15.28
CA VAL A 15 -0.77 -1.83 16.08
C VAL A 15 -0.49 -1.44 17.53
N GLN A 16 -1.32 -0.56 18.07
CA GLN A 16 -1.16 -0.04 19.42
C GLN A 16 -2.47 -0.17 20.21
N ARG A 17 -2.36 -0.52 21.49
CA ARG A 17 -3.49 -0.56 22.42
C ARG A 17 -3.26 0.44 23.54
N ASN A 18 -4.25 1.31 23.76
CA ASN A 18 -4.30 2.22 24.91
C ASN A 18 -5.62 1.99 25.65
N GLY A 19 -5.54 1.38 26.84
CA GLY A 19 -6.70 0.97 27.63
C GLY A 19 -7.62 0.02 26.85
N LEU A 20 -8.83 0.48 26.57
CA LEU A 20 -9.87 -0.24 25.81
C LEU A 20 -9.88 0.12 24.31
N THR A 21 -8.96 0.97 23.86
CA THR A 21 -8.87 1.37 22.45
C THR A 21 -7.71 0.66 21.78
N VAL A 22 -8.00 -0.03 20.67
CA VAL A 22 -6.98 -0.57 19.76
C VAL A 22 -6.97 0.29 18.50
N LYS A 23 -5.78 0.68 18.06
CA LYS A 23 -5.56 1.42 16.81
C LYS A 23 -4.56 0.64 15.96
N ALA A 24 -4.77 0.68 14.66
CA ALA A 24 -3.78 0.24 13.69
C ALA A 24 -3.54 1.37 12.68
N GLU A 25 -2.30 1.49 12.23
CA GLU A 25 -1.83 2.55 11.36
C GLU A 25 -0.85 1.97 10.34
N VAL A 26 -0.79 2.59 9.16
CA VAL A 26 0.23 2.32 8.14
C VAL A 26 0.93 3.62 7.79
N HIS A 27 2.25 3.56 7.68
CA HIS A 27 3.13 4.68 7.36
C HIS A 27 4.02 4.30 6.18
N GLY A 28 3.62 4.71 4.98
CA GLY A 28 4.44 4.56 3.76
C GLY A 28 5.54 5.62 3.67
N ARG A 29 6.74 5.23 3.21
CA ARG A 29 7.89 6.10 2.96
C ARG A 29 8.51 5.75 1.61
N ASN A 30 8.88 6.78 0.86
CA ASN A 30 9.58 6.66 -0.43
C ASN A 30 8.89 5.72 -1.44
N GLU A 31 7.57 5.60 -1.39
CA GLU A 31 6.76 4.78 -2.32
C GLU A 31 6.67 5.42 -3.71
N GLN A 32 7.83 5.58 -4.35
CA GLN A 32 7.98 6.13 -5.69
C GLN A 32 7.95 5.00 -6.71
N ALA A 33 7.07 5.11 -7.71
CA ALA A 33 6.96 4.11 -8.76
C ALA A 33 8.30 3.88 -9.47
N ASN A 34 8.64 2.62 -9.72
CA ASN A 34 9.84 2.28 -10.49
C ASN A 34 9.56 2.48 -11.99
N THR A 35 10.12 3.55 -12.56
CA THR A 35 9.92 3.90 -13.97
C THR A 35 11.03 3.38 -14.89
N ASN A 36 12.03 2.67 -14.35
CA ASN A 36 13.22 2.32 -15.09
C ASN A 36 13.00 1.11 -15.97
N THR A 37 12.50 1.31 -17.19
CA THR A 37 12.20 0.19 -18.05
C THR A 37 12.27 0.62 -19.54
N GLU A 38 13.15 -0.01 -20.31
CA GLU A 38 13.46 0.34 -21.71
C GLU A 38 12.28 0.12 -22.69
N LYS A 39 12.08 1.04 -23.64
CA LYS A 39 11.00 1.18 -24.68
C LYS A 39 9.88 2.17 -24.33
N PHE A 40 10.06 3.42 -24.74
CA PHE A 40 9.42 4.62 -24.17
C PHE A 40 7.95 4.93 -24.57
N ILE A 41 7.45 4.52 -25.73
CA ILE A 41 6.15 5.04 -26.22
C ILE A 41 4.93 4.21 -25.78
N ASP A 42 5.01 2.87 -25.75
CA ASP A 42 3.92 2.02 -25.24
C ASP A 42 3.89 1.94 -23.70
N LYS A 43 5.00 2.28 -23.06
CA LYS A 43 5.11 2.31 -21.61
C LYS A 43 4.46 3.50 -20.95
N ALA A 44 4.43 4.67 -21.58
CA ALA A 44 3.84 5.85 -20.94
C ALA A 44 2.36 5.64 -20.59
N ARG A 45 1.60 5.03 -21.51
CA ARG A 45 0.20 4.65 -21.30
C ARG A 45 0.05 3.58 -20.21
N ASN A 46 0.86 2.53 -20.27
CA ASN A 46 0.82 1.45 -19.28
C ASN A 46 1.32 1.88 -17.90
N ILE A 47 2.27 2.83 -17.81
CA ILE A 47 2.78 3.38 -16.55
C ILE A 47 1.79 4.35 -15.94
N LEU A 48 1.06 5.16 -16.70
CA LEU A 48 0.01 6.02 -16.15
C LEU A 48 -1.13 5.20 -15.53
N VAL A 49 -1.56 4.14 -16.22
CA VAL A 49 -2.54 3.18 -15.70
C VAL A 49 -1.96 2.39 -14.52
N ALA A 50 -0.70 1.92 -14.62
CA ALA A 50 -0.06 1.11 -13.59
C ALA A 50 0.38 1.92 -12.35
N ALA A 51 0.76 3.19 -12.48
CA ALA A 51 1.13 4.06 -11.38
C ALA A 51 -0.10 4.66 -10.70
N GLY A 52 -1.13 5.03 -11.46
CA GLY A 52 -2.44 5.41 -10.90
C GLY A 52 -3.08 4.24 -10.16
N ALA A 53 -2.99 3.03 -10.73
CA ALA A 53 -3.38 1.81 -10.06
C ALA A 53 -2.48 1.53 -8.85
N MET A 54 -1.15 1.46 -8.96
CA MET A 54 -0.28 1.10 -7.82
C MET A 54 -0.35 2.07 -6.66
N LEU A 55 -0.31 3.39 -6.91
CA LEU A 55 -0.32 4.38 -5.83
C LEU A 55 -1.69 4.41 -5.13
N GLY A 56 -2.79 4.38 -5.88
CA GLY A 56 -4.14 4.34 -5.29
C GLY A 56 -4.54 2.97 -4.71
N PHE A 57 -4.09 1.89 -5.33
CA PHE A 57 -4.41 0.51 -4.94
C PHE A 57 -3.57 0.04 -3.76
N SER A 58 -2.29 0.42 -3.66
CA SER A 58 -1.48 0.09 -2.49
C SER A 58 -2.03 0.78 -1.24
N ASP A 59 -2.37 2.05 -1.34
CA ASP A 59 -3.04 2.78 -0.25
C ASP A 59 -4.37 2.13 0.16
N PHE A 60 -5.19 1.73 -0.83
CA PHE A 60 -6.44 1.03 -0.56
C PHE A 60 -6.19 -0.34 0.11
N GLN A 61 -5.22 -1.09 -0.39
CA GLN A 61 -4.81 -2.39 0.12
C GLN A 61 -4.32 -2.29 1.57
N TRP A 62 -3.44 -1.35 1.88
CA TRP A 62 -2.92 -1.14 3.23
C TRP A 62 -3.97 -0.64 4.20
N LYS A 63 -4.86 0.25 3.76
CA LYS A 63 -6.02 0.67 4.56
C LYS A 63 -6.97 -0.50 4.86
N SER A 64 -7.20 -1.37 3.88
CA SER A 64 -8.00 -2.58 4.07
C SER A 64 -7.37 -3.52 5.10
N LEU A 65 -6.05 -3.74 5.01
CA LEU A 65 -5.29 -4.53 5.98
C LEU A 65 -5.40 -3.95 7.39
N VAL A 66 -5.07 -2.67 7.56
CA VAL A 66 -5.10 -1.97 8.84
C VAL A 66 -6.50 -1.99 9.46
N LYS A 67 -7.54 -1.80 8.64
CA LYS A 67 -8.94 -1.90 9.08
C LYS A 67 -9.30 -3.33 9.52
N GLY A 68 -8.80 -4.34 8.80
CA GLY A 68 -8.95 -5.74 9.17
C GLY A 68 -8.29 -6.09 10.50
N LEU A 69 -7.10 -5.55 10.78
CA LEU A 69 -6.35 -5.82 12.02
C LEU A 69 -7.10 -5.38 13.29
N ILE A 70 -7.95 -4.36 13.21
CA ILE A 70 -8.74 -3.84 14.34
C ILE A 70 -10.22 -4.19 14.26
N ARG A 71 -10.63 -4.95 13.24
CA ARG A 71 -12.03 -5.35 13.07
C ARG A 71 -12.34 -6.48 14.05
N HIS A 72 -13.24 -6.19 14.99
CA HIS A 72 -13.82 -7.23 15.86
C HIS A 72 -14.70 -8.15 15.01
N GLN A 73 -14.41 -9.45 14.97
CA GLN A 73 -15.34 -10.44 14.42
C GLN A 73 -16.41 -10.74 15.46
N ASN A 74 -17.60 -10.19 15.29
CA ASN A 74 -18.78 -10.82 15.87
C ASN A 74 -19.20 -11.91 14.90
N SER A 75 -18.79 -13.15 15.18
CA SER A 75 -19.33 -14.33 14.51
C SER A 75 -20.76 -14.52 15.01
N THR A 76 -21.72 -13.96 14.27
CA THR A 76 -23.09 -14.46 14.30
C THR A 76 -23.30 -15.23 13.01
N GLU A 77 -23.54 -16.53 13.19
CA GLU A 77 -24.03 -17.50 12.20
C GLU A 77 -25.24 -16.99 11.42
#